data_AF-A0A937Q847-F1
#
_entry.id   AF-A0A937Q847-F1
#
_cell.length_a   1.000
_cell.length_b   1.000
_cell.length_c   1.000
_cell.angle_alpha   90.00
_cell.angle_beta   90.00
_cell.angle_gamma   90.00
#
_symmetry.space_group_name_H-M   'P 1'
#
loop_
_entity.id
_entity.type
_entity.pdbx_description
1 polymer ?
#
loop_
_entity_poly.entity_id
_entity_poly.type
_entity_poly.pdbx_seq_one_letter_code
_entity_poly.pdbx_strand_id
1 'polypeptide(L)'
;MNVESPLKGKIILVVDDEPDVLDTVEEELDMCMIHKATDYDTALQYLLSYTYDAVVLDIMGVNGFELLKTSVSRGFPTLMLTAHAITPEALKRSMRIGAISFLPKEKMSEIADFLEDAVQDGGKPTWIKFFDRLGAYFNKRFGPDWKEKDKFFQEFEESLRESQKEEE
;
A
#
# COMPACT_ATOMS: atom_id res chain seq x y z
N MET A 1 0.15 13.54 -26.28
CA MET A 1 -0.23 14.38 -25.13
C MET A 1 0.55 13.81 -23.96
N ASN A 2 1.40 14.60 -23.28
CA ASN A 2 1.96 14.15 -22.00
C ASN A 2 0.79 14.09 -21.03
N VAL A 3 0.28 12.89 -20.76
CA VAL A 3 -0.67 12.70 -19.68
C VAL A 3 0.14 12.94 -18.41
N GLU A 4 -0.10 14.05 -17.74
CA GLU A 4 0.53 14.30 -16.44
C GLU A 4 0.05 13.23 -15.46
N SER A 5 0.97 12.68 -14.67
CA SER A 5 0.65 11.68 -13.66
C SER A 5 -0.41 12.22 -12.70
N PRO A 6 -1.42 11.42 -12.31
CA PRO A 6 -2.41 11.81 -11.29
C PRO A 6 -1.76 12.05 -9.91
N LEU A 7 -0.50 11.65 -9.72
CA LEU A 7 0.27 11.88 -8.50
C LEU A 7 0.91 13.27 -8.44
N LYS A 8 0.93 14.02 -9.54
CA LYS A 8 1.60 15.32 -9.59
C LYS A 8 1.04 16.27 -8.52
N GLY A 9 1.92 16.75 -7.64
CA GLY A 9 1.59 17.67 -6.54
C GLY A 9 0.85 17.05 -5.36
N LYS A 10 0.68 15.72 -5.33
CA LYS A 10 0.05 15.00 -4.22
C LYS A 10 0.95 14.99 -3.00
N ILE A 11 0.37 15.04 -1.80
CA ILE A 11 1.11 15.01 -0.53
C ILE A 11 1.09 13.57 -0.01
N ILE A 12 2.26 12.96 0.10
CA ILE A 12 2.41 11.55 0.49
C ILE A 12 3.28 11.46 1.74
N LEU A 13 2.81 10.71 2.73
CA LEU A 13 3.63 10.32 3.88
C LEU A 13 4.30 8.98 3.60
N VAL A 14 5.61 8.90 3.75
CA VAL A 14 6.40 7.66 3.65
C VAL A 14 7.07 7.40 4.99
N VAL A 15 6.84 6.21 5.53
CA VAL A 15 7.34 5.80 6.86
C VAL A 15 8.10 4.49 6.76
N ASP A 16 9.38 4.53 7.07
CA ASP A 16 10.31 3.41 7.01
C ASP A 16 11.51 3.71 7.90
N ASP A 17 12.00 2.76 8.70
CA ASP A 17 13.15 2.98 9.57
C ASP A 17 14.48 3.02 8.81
N GLU A 18 14.49 2.62 7.54
CA GLU A 18 15.64 2.62 6.63
C GLU A 18 15.66 3.92 5.79
N PRO A 19 16.56 4.89 6.04
CA PRO A 19 16.57 6.18 5.34
C PRO A 19 16.79 6.08 3.82
N ASP A 20 17.53 5.07 3.37
CA ASP A 20 17.76 4.78 1.95
C ASP A 20 16.48 4.34 1.24
N VAL A 21 15.58 3.63 1.94
CA VAL A 21 14.26 3.31 1.40
C VAL A 21 13.44 4.58 1.22
N LEU A 22 13.47 5.50 2.19
CA LEU A 22 12.78 6.79 2.10
C LEU A 22 13.30 7.64 0.94
N ASP A 23 14.63 7.69 0.76
CA ASP A 23 15.27 8.43 -0.33
C ASP A 23 14.89 7.84 -1.68
N THR A 24 14.92 6.52 -1.83
CA THR A 24 14.54 5.92 -3.10
C THR A 24 13.06 6.06 -3.41
N VAL A 25 12.17 5.96 -2.41
CA VAL A 25 10.73 6.21 -2.63
C VAL A 25 10.48 7.65 -3.03
N GLU A 26 11.23 8.61 -2.48
CA GLU A 26 11.15 10.01 -2.91
C GLU A 26 11.64 10.21 -4.35
N GLU A 27 12.69 9.51 -4.78
CA GLU A 27 13.15 9.53 -6.17
C GLU A 27 12.10 8.96 -7.14
N GLU A 28 11.44 7.85 -6.78
CA GLU A 28 10.37 7.25 -7.60
C GLU A 28 9.08 8.09 -7.61
N LEU A 29 8.92 8.99 -6.64
CA LEU A 29 7.76 9.87 -6.48
C LEU A 29 8.14 11.35 -6.58
N ASP A 30 9.12 11.70 -7.43
CA ASP A 30 9.67 13.04 -7.59
C ASP A 30 8.62 14.11 -7.98
N MET A 31 7.50 13.68 -8.56
CA MET A 31 6.36 14.52 -8.91
C MET A 31 5.47 14.89 -7.71
N CYS A 32 5.70 14.29 -6.53
CA CYS A 32 4.90 14.44 -5.31
C CYS A 32 5.59 15.35 -4.28
N MET A 33 4.84 15.77 -3.26
CA MET A 33 5.38 16.35 -2.03
C MET A 33 5.50 15.24 -0.98
N ILE A 34 6.72 14.81 -0.67
CA ILE A 34 6.98 13.71 0.25
C ILE A 34 7.25 14.21 1.67
N HIS A 35 6.50 13.71 2.65
CA HIS A 35 6.84 13.78 4.06
C HIS A 35 7.46 12.45 4.48
N LYS A 36 8.61 12.50 5.15
CA LYS A 36 9.37 11.32 5.58
C LYS A 36 9.34 11.18 7.11
N ALA A 37 9.13 9.97 7.60
CA ALA A 37 9.30 9.66 9.02
C ALA A 37 10.05 8.33 9.17
N THR A 38 11.01 8.27 10.10
CA THR A 38 11.84 7.09 10.35
C THR A 38 11.41 6.26 11.56
N ASP A 39 10.37 6.71 12.26
CA ASP A 39 9.94 6.12 13.52
C ASP A 39 8.43 6.29 13.73
N TYR A 40 7.90 5.46 14.62
CA TYR A 40 6.49 5.41 14.95
C TYR A 40 5.94 6.73 15.49
N ASP A 41 6.65 7.38 16.41
CA ASP A 41 6.15 8.54 17.12
C ASP A 41 6.02 9.75 16.19
N THR A 42 7.04 9.98 15.35
CA THR A 42 7.02 11.01 14.31
C THR A 42 5.92 10.73 13.28
N ALA A 43 5.80 9.48 12.82
CA ALA A 43 4.77 9.09 11.87
C ALA A 43 3.35 9.30 12.43
N LEU A 44 3.13 8.92 13.68
CA LEU A 44 1.86 9.12 14.38
C LEU A 44 1.54 10.62 14.50
N GLN A 45 2.51 11.44 14.89
CA GLN A 45 2.33 12.90 14.94
C GLN A 45 1.94 13.47 13.58
N TYR A 46 2.60 13.02 12.51
CA TYR A 46 2.29 13.45 11.15
C TYR A 46 0.89 13.03 10.71
N LEU A 47 0.53 11.75 10.93
CA LEU A 47 -0.82 11.25 10.69
C LEU A 47 -1.87 12.03 11.45
N LEU A 48 -1.58 12.55 12.64
CA LEU A 48 -2.52 13.34 13.45
C LEU A 48 -2.56 14.83 13.04
N SER A 49 -1.47 15.37 12.51
CA SER A 49 -1.32 16.81 12.28
C SER A 49 -1.63 17.26 10.86
N TYR A 50 -1.48 16.37 9.87
CA TYR A 50 -1.59 16.71 8.45
C TYR A 50 -2.69 15.92 7.75
N THR A 51 -2.94 16.29 6.49
CA THR A 51 -3.77 15.55 5.54
C THR A 51 -2.90 15.05 4.41
N TYR A 52 -3.11 13.80 4.02
CA TYR A 52 -2.34 13.15 2.97
C TYR A 52 -3.27 12.61 1.89
N ASP A 53 -2.81 12.67 0.65
CA ASP A 53 -3.48 12.00 -0.47
C ASP A 53 -3.23 10.49 -0.45
N ALA A 54 -2.07 10.06 0.06
CA ALA A 54 -1.75 8.66 0.31
C ALA A 54 -0.68 8.51 1.42
N VAL A 55 -0.62 7.32 2.02
CA VAL A 55 0.37 6.96 3.03
C VAL A 55 1.05 5.65 2.64
N VAL A 56 2.37 5.59 2.77
CA VAL A 56 3.21 4.40 2.54
C VAL A 56 3.86 4.02 3.87
N LEU A 57 3.67 2.78 4.32
CA LEU A 57 4.15 2.31 5.63
C LEU A 57 4.96 1.02 5.51
N ASP A 58 6.17 0.99 6.08
CA ASP A 58 6.78 -0.29 6.45
C ASP A 58 6.02 -0.96 7.58
N ILE A 59 5.97 -2.28 7.51
CA ILE A 59 5.35 -3.14 8.51
C ILE A 59 6.27 -3.27 9.71
N MET A 60 7.56 -3.53 9.47
CA MET A 60 8.56 -3.67 10.53
C MET A 60 9.32 -2.37 10.75
N GLY A 61 10.10 -2.31 11.84
CA GLY A 61 10.85 -1.12 12.23
C GLY A 61 10.01 -0.02 12.89
N VAL A 62 8.84 0.28 12.32
CA VAL A 62 8.01 1.45 12.69
C VAL A 62 6.64 1.08 13.27
N ASN A 63 6.40 -0.18 13.63
CA ASN A 63 5.10 -0.68 14.09
C ASN A 63 3.96 -0.38 13.09
N GLY A 64 4.18 -0.76 11.83
CA GLY A 64 3.35 -0.38 10.69
C GLY A 64 1.88 -0.77 10.79
N PHE A 65 1.54 -1.87 11.47
CA PHE A 65 0.13 -2.25 11.62
C PHE A 65 -0.66 -1.31 12.53
N GLU A 66 -0.04 -0.70 13.55
CA GLU A 66 -0.72 0.30 14.38
C GLU A 66 -0.83 1.65 13.65
N LEU A 67 0.20 2.02 12.88
CA LEU A 67 0.13 3.18 11.98
C LEU A 67 -0.95 2.98 10.90
N LEU A 68 -1.07 1.79 10.33
CA LEU A 68 -2.09 1.45 9.33
C LEU A 68 -3.50 1.65 9.89
N LYS A 69 -3.78 1.14 11.10
CA LYS A 69 -5.09 1.37 11.74
C LYS A 69 -5.40 2.85 11.90
N THR A 70 -4.40 3.63 12.32
CA THR A 70 -4.54 5.09 12.50
C THR A 70 -4.80 5.76 11.15
N SER A 71 -4.00 5.43 10.14
CA SER A 71 -4.11 5.98 8.79
C SER A 71 -5.48 5.68 8.15
N VAL A 72 -5.94 4.43 8.23
CA VAL A 72 -7.27 4.02 7.72
C VAL A 72 -8.39 4.68 8.52
N SER A 73 -8.28 4.78 9.85
CA SER A 73 -9.30 5.47 10.67
C SER A 73 -9.46 6.95 10.30
N ARG A 74 -8.40 7.53 9.75
CA ARG A 74 -8.36 8.89 9.23
C ARG A 74 -8.81 9.02 7.76
N GLY A 75 -9.12 7.90 7.12
CA GLY A 75 -9.57 7.85 5.73
C GLY A 75 -8.46 7.99 4.71
N PHE A 76 -7.19 7.80 5.09
CA PHE A 76 -6.08 7.89 4.14
C PHE A 76 -5.90 6.57 3.37
N PRO A 77 -5.82 6.60 2.02
CA PRO A 77 -5.38 5.46 1.24
C PRO A 77 -3.99 5.05 1.68
N THR A 78 -3.84 3.81 2.16
CA THR A 78 -2.57 3.35 2.75
C THR A 78 -2.02 2.12 2.05
N LEU A 79 -0.80 2.22 1.53
CA LEU A 79 -0.03 1.13 0.92
C LEU A 79 1.01 0.60 1.93
N MET A 80 1.08 -0.72 2.08
CA MET A 80 2.11 -1.34 2.92
C MET A 80 3.34 -1.67 2.07
N LEU A 81 4.53 -1.23 2.47
CA LEU A 81 5.80 -1.45 1.76
C LEU A 81 6.76 -2.26 2.64
N THR A 82 7.11 -3.51 2.32
CA THR A 82 7.97 -4.29 3.23
C THR A 82 8.93 -5.24 2.51
N ALA A 83 10.13 -5.42 3.07
CA ALA A 83 11.08 -6.44 2.61
C ALA A 83 10.91 -7.77 3.36
N HIS A 84 10.68 -7.73 4.68
CA HIS A 84 10.79 -8.94 5.50
C HIS A 84 9.44 -9.57 5.86
N ALA A 85 8.33 -8.81 5.88
CA ALA A 85 7.02 -9.30 6.33
C ALA A 85 6.18 -9.79 5.14
N ILE A 86 6.84 -10.34 4.13
CA ILE A 86 6.19 -10.87 2.93
C ILE A 86 5.72 -12.29 3.25
N THR A 87 4.57 -12.38 3.94
CA THR A 87 3.88 -13.63 4.31
C THR A 87 2.38 -13.54 4.02
N PRO A 88 1.68 -14.68 3.83
CA PRO A 88 0.22 -14.69 3.68
C PRO A 88 -0.50 -14.03 4.87
N GLU A 89 -0.02 -14.24 6.09
CA GLU A 89 -0.62 -13.67 7.31
C GLU A 89 -0.52 -12.15 7.35
N ALA A 90 0.65 -11.59 7.00
CA ALA A 90 0.84 -10.15 6.94
C ALA A 90 -0.05 -9.53 5.85
N LEU A 91 -0.12 -10.16 4.68
CA LEU A 91 -1.00 -9.72 3.60
C LEU A 91 -2.48 -9.71 4.04
N LYS A 92 -2.97 -10.82 4.62
CA LYS A 92 -4.34 -10.92 5.16
C LYS A 92 -4.60 -9.86 6.22
N ARG A 93 -3.63 -9.60 7.10
CA ARG A 93 -3.76 -8.60 8.15
C ARG A 93 -3.87 -7.19 7.56
N SER A 94 -3.05 -6.85 6.56
CA SER A 94 -3.14 -5.56 5.86
C SER A 94 -4.50 -5.37 5.20
N MET A 95 -5.00 -6.39 4.51
CA MET A 95 -6.33 -6.38 3.86
C MET A 95 -7.46 -6.17 4.89
N ARG A 96 -7.42 -6.89 6.02
CA ARG A 96 -8.44 -6.76 7.08
C ARG A 96 -8.48 -5.40 7.75
N ILE A 97 -7.33 -4.74 7.89
CA ILE A 97 -7.26 -3.41 8.50
C ILE A 97 -7.73 -2.33 7.51
N GLY A 98 -7.64 -2.59 6.20
CA GLY A 98 -8.09 -1.67 5.16
C GLY A 98 -6.96 -1.01 4.37
N ALA A 99 -5.77 -1.64 4.31
CA ALA A 99 -4.77 -1.22 3.34
C ALA A 99 -5.32 -1.36 1.92
N ILE A 100 -4.95 -0.44 1.05
CA ILE A 100 -5.38 -0.45 -0.36
C ILE A 100 -4.56 -1.43 -1.20
N SER A 101 -3.30 -1.65 -0.79
CA SER A 101 -2.35 -2.53 -1.47
C SER A 101 -1.18 -2.91 -0.53
N PHE A 102 -0.34 -3.81 -1.02
CA PHE A 102 0.89 -4.29 -0.42
C PHE A 102 1.98 -4.25 -1.50
N LEU A 103 3.22 -3.90 -1.16
CA LEU A 103 4.32 -3.86 -2.11
C LEU A 103 5.58 -4.42 -1.44
N PRO A 104 6.20 -5.48 -1.99
CA PRO A 104 7.55 -5.87 -1.61
C PRO A 104 8.54 -4.72 -1.87
N LYS A 105 9.48 -4.43 -0.95
CA LYS A 105 10.54 -3.42 -1.22
C LYS A 105 11.33 -3.73 -2.50
N GLU A 106 11.49 -5.01 -2.87
CA GLU A 106 12.08 -5.44 -4.16
C GLU A 106 11.34 -4.92 -5.41
N LYS A 107 10.14 -4.37 -5.25
CA LYS A 107 9.24 -3.86 -6.28
C LYS A 107 8.93 -2.37 -6.13
N MET A 108 9.70 -1.64 -5.32
CA MET A 108 9.49 -0.22 -5.06
C MET A 108 9.59 0.69 -6.28
N SER A 109 10.31 0.28 -7.33
CA SER A 109 10.31 1.01 -8.62
C SER A 109 8.95 1.02 -9.32
N GLU A 110 7.99 0.20 -8.86
CA GLU A 110 6.62 0.15 -9.35
C GLU A 110 5.67 0.96 -8.44
N ILE A 111 6.17 1.63 -7.38
CA ILE A 111 5.31 2.24 -6.34
C ILE A 111 4.38 3.32 -6.89
N ALA A 112 4.85 4.11 -7.87
CA ALA A 112 4.03 5.10 -8.55
C ALA A 112 2.78 4.45 -9.16
N ASP A 113 2.92 3.35 -9.90
CA ASP A 113 1.81 2.65 -10.54
C ASP A 113 0.74 2.18 -9.53
N PHE A 114 1.17 1.73 -8.34
CA PHE A 114 0.25 1.30 -7.28
C PHE A 114 -0.49 2.48 -6.62
N LEU A 115 0.19 3.61 -6.46
CA LEU A 115 -0.41 4.82 -5.88
C LEU A 115 -1.28 5.56 -6.90
N GLU A 116 -0.94 5.54 -8.19
CA GLU A 116 -1.78 6.10 -9.26
C GLU A 116 -3.15 5.42 -9.28
N ASP A 117 -3.17 4.09 -9.25
CA ASP A 117 -4.42 3.32 -9.19
C ASP A 117 -5.25 3.71 -7.95
N ALA A 118 -4.60 3.82 -6.79
CA ALA A 118 -5.26 4.20 -5.55
C ALA A 118 -5.87 5.61 -5.60
N VAL A 119 -5.16 6.58 -6.16
CA VAL A 119 -5.62 7.98 -6.25
C VAL A 119 -6.72 8.12 -7.30
N GLN A 120 -6.61 7.43 -8.43
CA GLN A 120 -7.62 7.46 -9.50
C GLN A 120 -8.92 6.77 -9.08
N ASP A 121 -8.83 5.65 -8.36
CA ASP A 121 -9.99 4.89 -7.89
C ASP A 121 -10.61 5.51 -6.61
N GLY A 122 -10.18 6.70 -6.19
CA GLY A 122 -10.75 7.43 -5.04
C GLY A 122 -10.44 6.79 -3.69
N GLY A 123 -9.29 6.11 -3.56
CA GLY A 123 -8.89 5.41 -2.35
C GLY A 123 -9.49 4.02 -2.18
N LYS A 124 -10.17 3.50 -3.22
CA LYS A 124 -10.71 2.13 -3.20
C LYS A 124 -9.59 1.10 -3.15
N PRO A 125 -9.83 -0.08 -2.53
CA PRO A 125 -8.83 -1.13 -2.50
C PRO A 125 -8.50 -1.64 -3.92
N THR A 126 -7.22 -1.62 -4.29
CA THR A 126 -6.75 -2.00 -5.63
C THR A 126 -6.23 -3.44 -5.68
N TRP A 127 -6.68 -4.28 -4.74
CA TRP A 127 -6.21 -5.65 -4.54
C TRP A 127 -6.34 -6.57 -5.77
N ILE A 128 -7.35 -6.37 -6.62
CA ILE A 128 -7.47 -7.13 -7.87
C ILE A 128 -6.29 -6.83 -8.80
N LYS A 129 -6.01 -5.54 -9.06
CA LYS A 129 -4.86 -5.10 -9.86
C LYS A 129 -3.55 -5.56 -9.24
N PHE A 130 -3.44 -5.50 -7.90
CA PHE A 130 -2.30 -6.04 -7.17
C PHE A 130 -2.10 -7.54 -7.41
N PHE A 131 -3.16 -8.35 -7.33
CA PHE A 131 -3.05 -9.80 -7.56
C PHE A 131 -2.71 -10.12 -9.01
N ASP A 132 -3.18 -9.32 -9.98
CA ASP A 132 -2.84 -9.49 -11.38
C ASP A 132 -1.35 -9.16 -11.65
N ARG A 133 -0.83 -8.08 -11.04
CA ARG A 133 0.57 -7.65 -11.20
C ARG A 133 1.56 -8.52 -10.43
N LEU A 134 1.26 -8.80 -9.16
CA LEU A 134 2.19 -9.48 -8.24
C LEU A 134 1.84 -10.95 -8.00
N GLY A 135 0.81 -11.49 -8.66
CA GLY A 135 0.40 -12.89 -8.52
C GLY A 135 1.55 -13.86 -8.79
N ALA A 136 2.33 -13.64 -9.86
CA ALA A 136 3.50 -14.48 -10.16
C ALA A 136 4.59 -14.41 -9.08
N TYR A 137 4.82 -13.22 -8.49
CA TYR A 137 5.76 -13.02 -7.40
C TYR A 137 5.35 -13.82 -6.16
N PHE A 138 4.08 -13.68 -5.74
CA PHE A 138 3.57 -14.38 -4.57
C PHE A 138 3.40 -15.88 -4.80
N ASN A 139 3.04 -16.32 -6.01
CA ASN A 139 2.98 -17.75 -6.35
C ASN A 139 4.36 -18.41 -6.25
N LYS A 140 5.42 -17.72 -6.67
CA LYS A 140 6.79 -18.22 -6.51
C LYS A 140 7.20 -18.30 -5.04
N ARG A 141 6.73 -17.37 -4.21
CA ARG A 141 7.14 -17.26 -2.81
C ARG A 141 6.31 -18.12 -1.85
N PHE A 142 5.01 -18.25 -2.07
CA PHE A 142 4.05 -18.94 -1.19
C PHE A 142 3.62 -20.30 -1.76
N GLY A 143 3.95 -20.60 -3.02
CA GLY A 143 3.41 -21.73 -3.77
C GLY A 143 2.20 -21.32 -4.61
N PRO A 144 1.93 -21.95 -5.77
CA PRO A 144 0.94 -21.49 -6.73
C PRO A 144 -0.52 -21.55 -6.25
N ASP A 145 -0.82 -22.35 -5.23
CA ASP A 145 -2.16 -22.61 -4.71
C ASP A 145 -2.43 -21.92 -3.36
N TRP A 146 -1.58 -20.99 -2.95
CA TRP A 146 -1.68 -20.31 -1.65
C TRP A 146 -2.99 -19.52 -1.47
N LYS A 147 -3.55 -18.94 -2.54
CA LYS A 147 -4.85 -18.26 -2.51
C LYS A 147 -6.01 -19.26 -2.49
N GLU A 148 -5.93 -20.29 -3.32
CA GLU A 148 -6.96 -21.32 -3.47
C GLU A 148 -7.10 -22.20 -2.22
N LYS A 149 -6.03 -22.33 -1.42
CA LYS A 149 -6.07 -23.10 -0.17
C LYS A 149 -6.58 -22.31 1.02
N ASP A 150 -6.70 -20.99 0.92
CA ASP A 150 -7.07 -20.14 2.03
C ASP A 150 -8.43 -19.48 1.79
N LYS A 151 -9.39 -19.91 2.59
CA LYS A 151 -10.79 -19.46 2.54
C LYS A 151 -10.92 -17.93 2.60
N PHE A 152 -10.04 -17.24 3.33
CA PHE A 152 -10.09 -15.78 3.41
C PHE A 152 -9.82 -15.12 2.06
N PHE A 153 -8.82 -15.59 1.30
CA PHE A 153 -8.50 -14.98 0.00
C PHE A 153 -9.61 -15.22 -1.01
N GLN A 154 -10.24 -16.40 -0.98
CA GLN A 154 -11.41 -16.69 -1.82
C GLN A 154 -12.57 -15.72 -1.52
N GLU A 155 -12.98 -15.63 -0.26
CA GLU A 155 -14.10 -14.78 0.16
C GLU A 155 -13.83 -13.29 -0.10
N PHE A 156 -12.58 -12.86 0.11
CA PHE A 156 -12.20 -11.47 -0.12
C PHE A 156 -12.18 -11.12 -1.62
N GLU A 157 -11.58 -11.96 -2.48
CA GLU A 157 -11.60 -11.74 -3.93
C GLU A 157 -13.04 -11.72 -4.48
N GLU A 158 -13.91 -12.59 -3.97
CA GLU A 158 -15.33 -12.61 -4.33
C GLU A 158 -16.02 -11.29 -3.92
N SER A 159 -15.83 -10.84 -2.68
CA SER A 159 -16.42 -9.58 -2.18
C SER A 159 -15.96 -8.34 -2.98
N LEU A 160 -14.69 -8.31 -3.40
CA LEU A 160 -14.19 -7.23 -4.24
C LEU A 160 -14.84 -7.22 -5.62
N ARG A 161 -14.98 -8.41 -6.23
CA ARG A 161 -15.63 -8.54 -7.54
C ARG A 161 -17.12 -8.20 -7.49
N GLU A 162 -17.79 -8.44 -6.37
CA GLU A 162 -19.18 -8.01 -6.17
C GLU A 162 -19.28 -6.49 -6.05
N SER A 163 -18.44 -5.86 -5.22
CA SER A 163 -18.42 -4.40 -5.07
C SER A 163 -18.17 -3.65 -6.38
N GLN A 164 -17.34 -4.19 -7.28
CA GLN A 164 -17.09 -3.60 -8.61
C GLN A 164 -18.28 -3.71 -9.56
N LYS A 165 -19.15 -4.72 -9.41
CA LYS A 165 -20.35 -4.90 -10.25
C LYS A 165 -21.52 -4.03 -9.81
N GLU A 166 -21.58 -3.66 -8.54
CA GLU A 166 -22.62 -2.78 -8.01
C GLU A 166 -22.39 -1.30 -8.37
N GLU A 167 -21.19 -0.97 -8.83
CA GLU A 167 -20.78 0.39 -9.22
C GLU A 167 -20.86 0.67 -10.74
N GLU A 168 -21.19 -0.35 -11.56
CA GLU A 168 -21.47 -0.25 -13.02
C GLU A 168 -22.96 -0.12 -13.32
#